data_AF-A0A2H9RE52-F1
#
_entry.id   AF-A0A2H9RE52-F1
#
_cell.length_a   1.000
_cell.length_b   1.000
_cell.length_c   1.000
_cell.angle_alpha   90.00
_cell.angle_beta   90.00
_cell.angle_gamma   90.00
#
_symmetry.space_group_name_H-M   'P 1'
#
loop_
_entity.id
_entity.type
_entity.pdbx_description
1 polymer ?
#
loop_
_entity_poly.entity_id
_entity_poly.type
_entity_poly.pdbx_seq_one_letter_code
_entity_poly.pdbx_strand_id
1 'polypeptide(L)'
;SELYENLPEAGDLEKPKLVFFFDEAHLLFNDAPTALLDKVEQVVRLIRSKGVGVYFVTQNPADVPDKILGQLGNRIQHALRAFSVRDQKAVRAAAETMRDNAALDEEAAITELGVGEALISLLDEKGRPAVVERAFIVPPRAQIGPLTATERQQIIANSLVAGHYEKTVDRESAYEMLKGRAEAKQAEAAAMASAQQSGGGGLLDGLMGGSNSRRQSTGEALVKSVARTIGSELGRRLVRGVLGSLLGGRR
;
A
#
# COMPACT_ATOMS: atom_id res chain seq x y z
N SER A 1 -4.28 -10.13 -4.52
CA SER A 1 -3.07 -9.30 -4.68
C SER A 1 -2.77 -9.22 -6.16
N GLU A 2 -3.02 -8.07 -6.77
CA GLU A 2 -2.95 -7.88 -8.22
C GLU A 2 -1.61 -8.30 -8.84
N LEU A 3 -0.49 -8.19 -8.11
CA LEU A 3 0.83 -8.52 -8.64
C LEU A 3 1.00 -10.02 -8.94
N TYR A 4 0.49 -10.92 -8.09
CA TYR A 4 0.55 -12.37 -8.34
C TYR A 4 -0.45 -12.80 -9.41
N GLU A 5 -1.65 -12.23 -9.37
CA GLU A 5 -2.76 -12.57 -10.27
C GLU A 5 -2.47 -12.20 -11.72
N ASN A 6 -1.68 -11.15 -11.96
CA ASN A 6 -1.41 -10.64 -13.31
C ASN A 6 -0.06 -11.08 -13.88
N LEU A 7 0.85 -11.67 -13.08
CA LEU A 7 2.14 -12.12 -13.59
C LEU A 7 2.03 -13.51 -14.26
N PRO A 8 2.47 -13.66 -15.52
CA PRO A 8 2.51 -14.95 -16.18
C PRO A 8 3.56 -15.85 -15.51
N GLU A 9 3.31 -17.15 -15.51
CA GLU A 9 4.32 -18.12 -15.07
C GLU A 9 5.53 -18.04 -15.99
N ALA A 10 6.72 -18.02 -15.39
CA ALA A 10 7.97 -17.84 -16.12
C ALA A 10 8.80 -19.13 -16.18
N GLY A 11 8.49 -20.12 -15.35
CA GLY A 11 9.28 -21.34 -15.22
C GLY A 11 10.63 -21.07 -14.55
N ASP A 12 11.61 -21.92 -14.86
CA ASP A 12 12.97 -21.85 -14.29
C ASP A 12 13.90 -21.10 -15.24
N LEU A 13 13.81 -19.77 -15.20
CA LEU A 13 14.66 -18.89 -16.00
C LEU A 13 16.06 -18.80 -15.39
N GLU A 14 17.10 -18.75 -16.23
CA GLU A 14 18.48 -18.51 -15.78
C GLU A 14 18.64 -17.22 -14.95
N LYS A 15 17.79 -16.21 -15.22
CA LYS A 15 17.77 -14.94 -14.49
C LYS A 15 16.34 -14.57 -14.11
N PRO A 16 16.13 -14.04 -12.88
CA PRO A 16 14.83 -13.52 -12.49
C PRO A 16 14.45 -12.31 -13.36
N LYS A 17 13.16 -12.18 -13.68
CA LYS A 17 12.59 -11.02 -14.37
C LYS A 17 12.56 -9.79 -13.46
N LEU A 18 12.41 -10.00 -12.16
CA LEU A 18 12.32 -8.96 -11.15
C LEU A 18 12.88 -9.46 -9.83
N VAL A 19 13.49 -8.56 -9.06
CA VAL A 19 13.98 -8.87 -7.73
C VAL A 19 13.51 -7.78 -6.77
N PHE A 20 12.88 -8.18 -5.67
CA PHE A 20 12.55 -7.28 -4.56
C PHE A 20 13.58 -7.44 -3.45
N PHE A 21 14.15 -6.32 -3.03
CA PHE A 21 14.96 -6.20 -1.83
C PHE A 21 14.15 -5.43 -0.79
N PHE A 22 13.89 -6.07 0.34
CA PHE A 22 13.27 -5.45 1.50
C PHE A 22 14.35 -5.20 2.53
N ASP A 23 14.86 -3.98 2.53
CA ASP A 23 15.81 -3.52 3.55
C ASP A 23 15.09 -3.23 4.86
N GLU A 24 15.78 -3.46 5.97
CA GLU A 24 15.22 -3.44 7.31
C GLU A 24 13.91 -4.24 7.44
N ALA A 25 13.97 -5.49 6.98
CA ALA A 25 12.83 -6.39 6.89
C ALA A 25 12.06 -6.56 8.22
N HIS A 26 12.72 -6.34 9.36
CA HIS A 26 12.08 -6.34 10.68
C HIS A 26 10.87 -5.38 10.76
N LEU A 27 10.89 -4.27 10.03
CA LEU A 27 9.78 -3.30 9.97
C LEU A 27 8.52 -3.87 9.31
N LEU A 28 8.65 -4.89 8.47
CA LEU A 28 7.51 -5.55 7.82
C LEU A 28 6.81 -6.55 8.74
N PHE A 29 7.52 -7.06 9.74
CA PHE A 29 7.07 -8.19 10.56
C PHE A 29 6.76 -7.82 12.00
N ASN A 30 7.39 -6.78 12.54
CA ASN A 30 7.11 -6.29 13.88
C ASN A 30 5.65 -5.87 14.03
N ASP A 31 4.97 -6.46 15.02
CA ASP A 31 3.54 -6.25 15.31
C ASP A 31 2.59 -6.50 14.12
N ALA A 32 3.05 -7.23 13.09
CA ALA A 32 2.25 -7.56 11.93
C ALA A 32 1.11 -8.53 12.31
N PRO A 33 -0.14 -8.26 11.91
CA PRO A 33 -1.24 -9.20 12.12
C PRO A 33 -0.94 -10.55 11.46
N THR A 34 -1.39 -11.65 12.09
CA THR A 34 -1.21 -13.01 11.56
C THR A 34 -1.68 -13.16 10.12
N ALA A 35 -2.81 -12.54 9.77
CA ALA A 35 -3.34 -12.53 8.41
C ALA A 35 -2.41 -11.86 7.38
N LEU A 36 -1.59 -10.89 7.79
CA LEU A 36 -0.58 -10.28 6.92
C LEU A 36 0.61 -11.24 6.74
N LEU A 37 1.09 -11.83 7.83
CA LEU A 37 2.20 -12.80 7.79
C LEU A 37 1.87 -13.99 6.89
N ASP A 38 0.68 -14.57 7.03
CA ASP A 38 0.23 -15.72 6.22
C ASP A 38 0.13 -15.33 4.72
N LYS A 39 -0.28 -14.09 4.42
CA LYS A 39 -0.27 -13.57 3.05
C LYS A 39 1.14 -13.40 2.50
N VAL A 40 2.07 -12.85 3.28
CA VAL A 40 3.47 -12.68 2.85
C VAL A 40 4.10 -14.05 2.60
N GLU A 41 3.89 -15.02 3.50
CA GLU A 41 4.33 -16.40 3.31
C GLU A 41 3.80 -16.98 1.99
N GLN A 42 2.50 -16.85 1.74
CA GLN A 42 1.87 -17.32 0.50
C GLN A 42 2.50 -16.65 -0.74
N VAL A 43 2.75 -15.33 -0.68
CA VAL A 43 3.39 -14.61 -1.78
C VAL A 43 4.81 -15.10 -2.01
N VAL A 44 5.65 -15.19 -0.98
CA VAL A 44 7.04 -15.66 -1.09
C VAL A 44 7.10 -17.07 -1.70
N ARG A 45 6.17 -17.96 -1.31
CA ARG A 45 6.07 -19.31 -1.85
C ARG A 45 5.73 -19.34 -3.34
N LEU A 46 4.78 -18.50 -3.78
CA LEU A 46 4.24 -18.53 -5.14
C LEU A 46 5.03 -17.68 -6.15
N ILE A 47 5.66 -16.60 -5.70
CA ILE A 47 6.28 -15.60 -6.58
C ILE A 47 7.52 -16.15 -7.30
N ARG A 48 8.16 -17.20 -6.76
CA ARG A 48 9.29 -17.89 -7.38
C ARG A 48 8.95 -18.43 -8.78
N SER A 49 7.80 -19.09 -8.96
CA SER A 49 7.40 -19.66 -10.27
C SER A 49 7.07 -18.58 -11.32
N LYS A 50 6.90 -17.33 -10.88
CA LYS A 50 6.71 -16.16 -11.74
C LYS A 50 8.03 -15.52 -12.18
N GLY A 51 9.17 -16.11 -11.80
CA GLY A 51 10.50 -15.57 -12.12
C GLY A 51 10.85 -14.33 -11.31
N VAL A 52 10.33 -14.21 -10.08
CA VAL A 52 10.57 -13.08 -9.20
C VAL A 52 11.34 -13.54 -7.97
N GLY A 53 12.46 -12.88 -7.69
CA GLY A 53 13.25 -13.09 -6.47
C GLY A 53 12.82 -12.17 -5.33
N VAL A 54 12.88 -12.66 -4.10
CA VAL A 54 12.62 -11.87 -2.89
C VAL A 54 13.80 -12.04 -1.93
N TYR A 55 14.34 -10.93 -1.46
CA TYR A 55 15.43 -10.86 -0.50
C TYR A 55 15.00 -9.99 0.67
N PHE A 56 15.10 -10.53 1.88
CA PHE A 56 14.92 -9.80 3.12
C PHE A 56 16.29 -9.50 3.71
N VAL A 57 16.57 -8.22 3.94
CA VAL A 57 17.82 -7.75 4.53
C VAL A 57 17.49 -7.22 5.91
N THR A 58 18.15 -7.76 6.93
CA THR A 58 17.94 -7.41 8.34
C THR A 58 19.24 -7.53 9.12
N GLN A 59 19.33 -6.81 10.23
CA GLN A 59 20.47 -6.87 11.14
C GLN A 59 20.47 -8.16 11.97
N ASN A 60 19.28 -8.66 12.34
CA ASN A 60 19.13 -9.88 13.11
C ASN A 60 18.21 -10.87 12.38
N PRO A 61 18.65 -12.12 12.11
CA PRO A 61 17.81 -13.11 11.45
C PRO A 61 16.52 -13.44 12.23
N ALA A 62 16.54 -13.30 13.56
CA ALA A 62 15.36 -13.52 14.41
C ALA A 62 14.23 -12.51 14.17
N ASP A 63 14.49 -11.41 13.44
CA ASP A 63 13.47 -10.44 13.09
C ASP A 63 12.58 -10.91 11.92
N VAL A 64 12.97 -11.97 11.21
CA VAL A 64 12.15 -12.60 10.17
C VAL A 64 11.45 -13.81 10.79
N PRO A 65 10.12 -13.95 10.66
CA PRO A 65 9.41 -15.11 11.19
C PRO A 65 9.85 -16.44 10.55
N ASP A 66 9.97 -17.50 11.35
CA ASP A 66 10.40 -18.84 10.91
C ASP A 66 9.62 -19.37 9.70
N LYS A 67 8.31 -19.12 9.66
CA LYS A 67 7.45 -19.52 8.52
C LYS A 67 7.94 -18.94 7.20
N ILE A 68 8.41 -17.69 7.23
CA ILE A 68 8.92 -16.97 6.05
C ILE A 68 10.37 -17.38 5.79
N LEU A 69 11.21 -17.42 6.83
CA LEU A 69 12.59 -17.91 6.76
C LEU A 69 12.67 -19.28 6.07
N GLY A 70 11.78 -20.21 6.42
CA GLY A 70 11.72 -21.54 5.81
C GLY A 70 11.41 -21.55 4.31
N GLN A 71 10.86 -20.46 3.75
CA GLN A 71 10.63 -20.33 2.29
C GLN A 71 11.82 -19.71 1.55
N LEU A 72 12.78 -19.13 2.27
CA LEU A 72 13.95 -18.49 1.69
C LEU A 72 15.07 -19.53 1.55
N GLY A 73 15.54 -19.80 0.34
CA GLY A 73 16.58 -20.81 0.12
C GLY A 73 18.02 -20.29 0.19
N ASN A 74 18.25 -19.06 -0.26
CA ASN A 74 19.58 -18.44 -0.24
C ASN A 74 19.85 -17.82 1.14
N ARG A 75 21.09 -17.98 1.63
CA ARG A 75 21.57 -17.41 2.89
C ARG A 75 22.92 -16.72 2.67
N ILE A 76 22.99 -15.49 3.15
CA ILE A 76 24.20 -14.67 3.19
C ILE A 76 24.24 -14.03 4.56
N GLN A 77 25.15 -14.49 5.42
CA GLN A 77 25.27 -14.01 6.79
C GLN A 77 26.58 -13.25 6.96
N HIS A 78 26.45 -11.97 7.27
CA HIS A 78 27.58 -11.14 7.68
C HIS A 78 27.88 -11.29 9.18
N ALA A 79 28.96 -10.67 9.62
CA ALA A 79 29.38 -10.70 11.02
C ALA A 79 28.23 -10.29 11.97
N LEU A 80 27.98 -11.12 12.99
CA LEU A 80 27.13 -10.77 14.13
C LEU A 80 28.02 -10.59 15.35
N ARG A 81 27.83 -9.47 16.06
CA ARG A 81 28.57 -9.20 17.29
C ARG A 81 27.73 -9.67 18.48
N ALA A 82 28.17 -10.74 19.12
CA ALA A 82 27.45 -11.34 20.24
C ALA A 82 27.93 -10.79 21.59
N PHE A 83 27.21 -9.82 22.15
CA PHE A 83 27.51 -9.28 23.49
C PHE A 83 26.50 -9.71 24.55
N SER A 84 25.28 -10.04 24.12
CA SER A 84 24.18 -10.46 24.98
C SER A 84 23.74 -11.90 24.69
N VAL A 85 22.95 -12.48 25.60
CA VAL A 85 22.31 -13.80 25.40
C VAL A 85 21.39 -13.79 24.18
N ARG A 86 20.75 -12.64 23.89
CA ARG A 86 19.91 -12.51 22.69
C ARG A 86 20.75 -12.61 21.42
N ASP A 87 21.92 -12.00 21.40
CA ASP A 87 22.81 -12.02 20.24
C ASP A 87 23.40 -13.41 20.03
N GLN A 88 23.75 -14.13 21.11
CA GLN A 88 24.21 -15.52 21.03
C GLN A 88 23.14 -16.42 20.42
N LYS A 89 21.86 -16.23 20.78
CA LYS A 89 20.75 -16.95 20.14
C LYS A 89 20.62 -16.59 18.65
N ALA A 90 20.84 -15.33 18.28
CA ALA A 90 20.81 -14.90 16.90
C ALA A 90 21.95 -15.53 16.06
N VAL A 91 23.15 -15.62 16.63
CA VAL A 91 24.29 -16.31 16.01
C VAL A 91 23.97 -17.78 15.77
N ARG A 92 23.45 -18.48 16.79
CA ARG A 92 23.06 -19.88 16.66
C ARG A 92 21.97 -20.08 15.62
N ALA A 93 20.91 -19.27 15.67
CA ALA A 93 19.83 -19.34 14.70
C ALA A 93 20.34 -19.10 13.26
N ALA A 94 21.26 -18.16 13.07
CA ALA A 94 21.88 -17.93 11.77
C ALA A 94 22.62 -19.19 11.27
N ALA A 95 23.46 -19.79 12.12
CA ALA A 95 24.21 -21.01 11.80
C ALA A 95 23.30 -22.19 11.46
N GLU A 96 22.28 -22.46 12.29
CA GLU A 96 21.33 -23.57 12.11
C GLU A 96 20.46 -23.45 10.84
N THR A 97 20.30 -22.25 10.29
CA THR A 97 19.53 -22.05 9.05
C THR A 97 20.32 -22.32 7.77
N MET A 98 21.60 -22.68 7.89
CA MET A 98 22.46 -23.00 6.76
C MET A 98 22.71 -24.50 6.66
N ARG A 99 23.18 -24.94 5.50
CA ARG A 99 23.65 -26.32 5.35
C ARG A 99 25.05 -26.45 5.93
N ASP A 100 25.13 -27.24 6.99
CA ASP A 100 26.33 -27.57 7.76
C ASP A 100 27.56 -27.93 6.90
N ASN A 101 28.72 -27.47 7.37
CA ASN A 101 30.04 -27.76 6.82
C ASN A 101 30.95 -28.33 7.91
N ALA A 102 31.21 -29.64 7.86
CA ALA A 102 32.05 -30.34 8.84
C ALA A 102 33.50 -29.79 8.99
N ALA A 103 33.97 -28.94 8.08
CA ALA A 103 35.29 -28.30 8.15
C ALA A 103 35.26 -26.88 8.74
N LEU A 104 34.07 -26.35 9.09
CA LEU A 104 33.86 -25.00 9.57
C LEU A 104 32.99 -25.04 10.84
N ASP A 105 33.36 -24.29 11.86
CA ASP A 105 32.45 -23.99 12.98
C ASP A 105 31.68 -22.72 12.61
N GLU A 106 30.42 -22.86 12.20
CA GLU A 106 29.61 -21.74 11.71
C GLU A 106 29.29 -20.73 12.82
N GLU A 107 28.98 -21.20 14.03
CA GLU A 107 28.70 -20.31 15.18
C GLU A 107 29.92 -19.45 15.49
N ALA A 108 31.11 -20.08 15.60
CA ALA A 108 32.36 -19.36 15.82
C ALA A 108 32.68 -18.42 14.64
N ALA A 109 32.60 -18.93 13.40
CA ALA A 109 32.93 -18.18 12.20
C ALA A 109 32.11 -16.90 12.09
N ILE A 110 30.79 -16.94 12.34
CA ILE A 110 29.90 -15.78 12.29
C ILE A 110 30.40 -14.64 13.19
N THR A 111 30.94 -14.97 14.38
CA THR A 111 31.45 -13.96 15.32
C THR A 111 32.82 -13.40 14.92
N GLU A 112 33.61 -14.20 14.20
CA GLU A 112 34.97 -13.87 13.75
C GLU A 112 35.03 -13.14 12.40
N LEU A 113 33.94 -13.13 11.64
CA LEU A 113 33.87 -12.47 10.34
C LEU A 113 34.34 -11.00 10.41
N GLY A 114 35.19 -10.65 9.45
CA GLY A 114 35.66 -9.29 9.21
C GLY A 114 34.74 -8.48 8.32
N VAL A 115 35.09 -7.22 8.10
CA VAL A 115 34.40 -6.36 7.13
C VAL A 115 34.61 -6.91 5.72
N GLY A 116 33.52 -7.08 4.98
CA GLY A 116 33.56 -7.64 3.63
C GLY A 116 33.60 -9.17 3.59
N GLU A 117 33.48 -9.86 4.72
CA GLU A 117 33.33 -11.32 4.76
C GLU A 117 31.89 -11.72 5.08
N ALA A 118 31.51 -12.91 4.63
CA ALA A 118 30.22 -13.52 4.93
C ALA A 118 30.32 -15.05 4.93
N LEU A 119 29.40 -15.71 5.65
CA LEU A 119 29.05 -17.10 5.39
C LEU A 119 27.96 -17.14 4.31
N ILE A 120 28.15 -18.01 3.32
CA ILE A 120 27.31 -18.07 2.13
C ILE A 120 26.83 -19.51 1.92
N SER A 121 25.51 -19.67 1.78
CA SER A 121 24.86 -20.91 1.41
C SER A 121 23.77 -20.58 0.38
N LEU A 122 24.08 -20.74 -0.90
CA LEU A 122 23.16 -20.50 -2.02
C LEU A 122 22.57 -21.80 -2.53
N LEU A 123 21.43 -21.72 -3.22
CA LEU A 123 20.83 -22.88 -3.87
C LEU A 123 21.67 -23.34 -5.07
N ASP A 124 21.82 -24.66 -5.22
CA ASP A 124 22.38 -25.32 -6.40
C ASP A 124 21.35 -25.36 -7.56
N GLU A 125 21.77 -25.87 -8.72
CA GLU A 125 20.91 -26.04 -9.91
C GLU A 125 19.65 -26.88 -9.66
N LYS A 126 19.63 -27.68 -8.59
CA LYS A 126 18.49 -28.51 -8.19
C LYS A 126 17.65 -27.84 -7.10
N GLY A 127 17.94 -26.58 -6.76
CA GLY A 127 17.25 -25.83 -5.72
C GLY A 127 17.56 -26.31 -4.30
N ARG A 128 18.67 -27.01 -4.07
CA ARG A 128 19.11 -27.45 -2.74
C ARG A 128 20.18 -26.51 -2.22
N PRO A 129 20.17 -26.13 -0.93
CA PRO A 129 21.25 -25.35 -0.35
C PRO A 129 22.61 -26.03 -0.54
N ALA A 130 23.59 -25.30 -1.06
CA ALA A 130 24.98 -25.70 -1.07
C ALA A 130 25.54 -25.70 0.36
N VAL A 131 26.62 -26.44 0.58
CA VAL A 131 27.34 -26.43 1.87
C VAL A 131 27.83 -25.00 2.14
N VAL A 132 27.68 -24.53 3.38
CA VAL A 132 28.08 -23.17 3.74
C VAL A 132 29.59 -22.98 3.61
N GLU A 133 29.99 -21.86 3.04
CA GLU A 133 31.41 -21.47 2.94
C GLU A 133 31.62 -20.04 3.42
N ARG A 134 32.81 -19.76 3.95
CA ARG A 134 33.28 -18.41 4.25
C ARG A 134 33.85 -17.78 2.98
N ALA A 135 33.35 -16.62 2.60
CA ALA A 135 33.75 -15.93 1.38
C ALA A 135 33.89 -14.42 1.59
N PHE A 136 34.68 -13.79 0.72
CA PHE A 136 34.75 -12.34 0.60
C PHE A 136 33.67 -11.83 -0.35
N ILE A 137 32.95 -10.80 0.08
CA ILE A 137 31.98 -10.09 -0.73
C ILE A 137 32.73 -9.09 -1.61
N VAL A 138 32.54 -9.25 -2.92
CA VAL A 138 33.08 -8.31 -3.90
C VAL A 138 32.43 -6.95 -3.69
N PRO A 139 33.21 -5.86 -3.53
CA PRO A 139 32.62 -4.53 -3.36
C PRO A 139 31.82 -4.14 -4.60
N PRO A 140 30.78 -3.31 -4.45
CA PRO A 140 30.00 -2.83 -5.57
C PRO A 140 30.93 -2.11 -6.57
N ARG A 141 30.80 -2.48 -7.85
CA ARG A 141 31.51 -1.79 -8.96
C ARG A 141 30.76 -0.54 -9.45
N ALA A 142 29.69 -0.17 -8.75
CA ALA A 142 28.87 0.99 -9.08
C ALA A 142 29.47 2.26 -8.46
N GLN A 143 29.09 3.41 -9.02
CA GLN A 143 29.38 4.71 -8.43
C GLN A 143 28.79 4.80 -7.02
N ILE A 144 29.64 5.09 -6.04
CA ILE A 144 29.23 5.44 -4.68
C ILE A 144 28.90 6.93 -4.68
N GLY A 145 27.64 7.28 -4.40
CA GLY A 145 27.15 8.65 -4.36
C GLY A 145 26.04 8.94 -5.38
N PRO A 146 25.39 10.10 -5.29
CA PRO A 146 24.31 10.45 -6.21
C PRO A 146 24.84 10.63 -7.64
N LEU A 147 24.03 10.23 -8.61
CA LEU A 147 24.24 10.55 -10.01
C LEU A 147 24.14 12.06 -10.22
N THR A 148 24.93 12.61 -11.14
CA THR A 148 24.69 13.97 -11.63
C THR A 148 23.35 14.04 -12.36
N ALA A 149 22.76 15.24 -12.45
CA ALA A 149 21.50 15.43 -13.17
C ALA A 149 21.60 14.98 -14.64
N THR A 150 22.76 15.24 -15.27
CA THR A 150 23.04 14.87 -16.66
C THR A 150 23.13 13.36 -16.84
N GLU A 151 23.89 12.65 -15.99
CA GLU A 151 24.00 11.19 -16.03
C GLU A 151 22.64 10.53 -15.81
N ARG A 152 21.87 11.03 -14.84
CA ARG A 152 20.52 10.53 -14.57
C ARG A 152 19.62 10.66 -15.79
N GLN A 153 19.65 11.80 -16.48
CA GLN A 153 18.83 12.04 -17.67
C GLN A 153 19.24 11.11 -18.82
N GLN A 154 20.54 10.88 -19.02
CA GLN A 154 21.05 9.95 -20.03
C GLN A 154 20.62 8.50 -19.74
N ILE A 155 20.73 8.06 -18.49
CA ILE A 155 20.30 6.70 -18.09
C ILE A 155 18.80 6.51 -18.32
N ILE A 156 17.98 7.50 -17.96
CA ILE A 156 16.53 7.45 -18.18
C ILE A 156 16.21 7.39 -19.68
N ALA A 157 16.84 8.25 -20.49
CA ALA A 157 16.61 8.30 -21.93
C ALA A 157 17.01 7.00 -22.64
N ASN A 158 18.03 6.29 -22.14
CA ASN A 158 18.48 5.01 -22.68
C ASN A 158 17.75 3.79 -22.12
N SER A 159 16.79 3.99 -21.21
CA SER A 159 16.03 2.90 -20.60
C SER A 159 15.07 2.26 -21.59
N LEU A 160 14.87 0.94 -21.49
CA LEU A 160 13.87 0.20 -22.28
C LEU A 160 12.44 0.71 -22.07
N VAL A 161 12.19 1.40 -20.96
CA VAL A 161 10.89 1.97 -20.58
C VAL A 161 10.88 3.50 -20.66
N ALA A 162 11.85 4.10 -21.36
CA ALA A 162 11.86 5.53 -21.65
C ALA A 162 10.54 5.95 -22.32
N GLY A 163 10.01 7.11 -21.94
CA GLY A 163 8.72 7.61 -22.42
C GLY A 163 7.47 6.95 -21.82
N HIS A 164 7.58 5.83 -21.10
CA HIS A 164 6.42 5.16 -20.50
C HIS A 164 6.07 5.74 -19.12
N TYR A 165 7.04 5.80 -18.21
CA TYR A 165 6.84 6.24 -16.82
C TYR A 165 7.09 7.74 -16.59
N GLU A 166 7.49 8.48 -17.63
CA GLU A 166 7.77 9.91 -17.54
C GLU A 166 6.51 10.77 -17.45
N LYS A 167 5.37 10.24 -17.90
CA LYS A 167 4.08 10.92 -17.81
C LYS A 167 3.52 10.73 -16.41
N THR A 168 3.62 11.78 -15.60
CA THR A 168 2.92 11.84 -14.31
C THR A 168 1.42 11.73 -14.54
N VAL A 169 0.82 10.66 -14.02
CA VAL A 169 -0.63 10.49 -14.01
C VAL A 169 -1.13 11.03 -12.68
N ASP A 170 -1.72 12.22 -12.71
CA ASP A 170 -2.48 12.75 -11.58
C ASP A 170 -3.90 12.16 -11.64
N ARG A 171 -4.21 11.23 -10.73
CA ARG A 171 -5.52 10.58 -10.69
C ARG A 171 -6.46 11.45 -9.86
N GLU A 172 -7.66 11.70 -10.36
CA GLU A 172 -8.70 12.35 -9.56
C GLU A 172 -8.88 11.61 -8.22
N SER A 173 -8.70 12.35 -7.13
CA SER A 173 -8.85 11.77 -5.80
C SER A 173 -10.32 11.47 -5.52
N ALA A 174 -10.59 10.46 -4.69
CA ALA A 174 -11.95 10.16 -4.23
C ALA A 174 -12.60 11.39 -3.57
N TYR A 175 -11.81 12.25 -2.91
CA TYR A 175 -12.28 13.50 -2.33
C TYR A 175 -12.79 14.48 -3.40
N GLU A 176 -12.02 14.70 -4.47
CA GLU A 176 -12.42 15.59 -5.58
C GLU A 176 -13.66 15.07 -6.30
N MET A 177 -13.74 13.76 -6.55
CA MET A 177 -14.94 13.14 -7.14
C MET A 177 -16.18 13.32 -6.26
N LEU A 178 -16.04 13.18 -4.94
CA LEU A 178 -17.15 13.35 -3.99
C LEU A 178 -17.57 14.82 -3.86
N LYS A 179 -16.60 15.75 -3.84
CA LYS A 179 -16.85 17.19 -3.80
C LYS A 179 -17.56 17.65 -5.08
N GLY A 180 -17.06 17.25 -6.24
CA GLY A 180 -17.70 17.56 -7.53
C GLY A 180 -19.13 17.02 -7.62
N ARG A 181 -19.40 15.81 -7.11
CA ARG A 181 -20.77 15.28 -7.01
C ARG A 181 -21.67 16.09 -6.07
N ALA A 182 -21.13 16.59 -4.95
CA ALA A 182 -21.89 17.41 -4.01
C ALA A 182 -22.22 18.79 -4.62
N GLU A 183 -21.25 19.41 -5.29
CA GLU A 183 -21.41 20.69 -5.98
C GLU A 183 -22.39 20.58 -7.17
N ALA A 184 -22.30 19.51 -7.96
CA ALA A 184 -23.25 19.24 -9.04
C ALA A 184 -24.69 19.09 -8.53
N LYS A 185 -24.89 18.37 -7.42
CA LYS A 185 -26.21 18.26 -6.78
C LYS A 185 -26.74 19.59 -6.24
N GLN A 186 -25.87 20.45 -5.72
CA GLN A 186 -26.25 21.80 -5.28
C GLN A 186 -26.65 22.69 -6.46
N ALA A 187 -25.92 22.61 -7.57
CA ALA A 187 -26.23 23.36 -8.79
C ALA A 187 -27.57 22.90 -9.42
N GLU A 188 -27.83 21.60 -9.46
CA GLU A 188 -29.12 21.05 -9.92
C GLU A 188 -30.29 21.51 -9.04
N ALA A 189 -30.13 21.50 -7.71
CA ALA A 189 -31.14 21.98 -6.78
C ALA A 189 -31.41 23.48 -6.93
N ALA A 190 -30.36 24.28 -7.15
CA ALA A 190 -30.48 25.72 -7.40
C ALA A 190 -31.17 26.01 -8.75
N ALA A 191 -30.85 25.25 -9.80
CA ALA A 191 -31.48 25.37 -11.11
C ALA A 191 -32.98 25.02 -11.04
N MET A 192 -33.36 23.94 -10.36
CA MET A 192 -34.79 23.59 -10.14
C MET A 192 -35.53 24.67 -9.33
N ALA A 193 -34.89 25.26 -8.32
CA ALA A 193 -35.48 26.35 -7.53
C ALA A 193 -35.69 27.62 -8.38
N SER A 194 -34.73 27.98 -9.25
CA SER A 194 -34.87 29.13 -10.15
C SER A 194 -35.93 28.93 -11.22
N ALA A 195 -36.08 27.70 -11.76
CA ALA A 195 -37.14 27.37 -12.73
C ALA A 195 -38.55 27.46 -12.10
N GLN A 196 -38.65 27.14 -10.80
CA GLN A 196 -39.90 27.28 -10.05
C GLN A 196 -40.22 28.74 -9.68
N GLN A 197 -39.21 29.61 -9.60
CA GLN A 197 -39.37 31.04 -9.34
C GLN A 197 -39.63 31.87 -10.61
N SER A 198 -39.08 31.47 -11.77
CA SER A 198 -39.45 32.03 -13.07
C SER A 198 -40.81 31.52 -13.59
N GLY A 199 -41.35 30.45 -12.99
CA GLY A 199 -42.67 29.89 -13.28
C GLY A 199 -43.79 30.33 -12.32
N GLY A 200 -43.53 31.23 -11.36
CA GLY A 200 -44.51 31.61 -10.35
C GLY A 200 -44.74 33.12 -10.28
N GLY A 201 -45.92 33.60 -10.71
CA GLY A 201 -46.39 34.88 -10.20
C GLY A 201 -47.46 35.63 -11.00
N GLY A 202 -47.58 35.41 -12.32
CA GLY A 202 -48.42 36.29 -13.16
C GLY A 202 -49.88 35.91 -13.35
N LEU A 203 -50.27 34.65 -13.11
CA LEU A 203 -51.59 34.13 -13.53
C LEU A 203 -52.57 33.83 -12.39
N LEU A 204 -52.12 33.86 -11.13
CA LEU A 204 -52.99 33.55 -9.98
C LEU A 204 -53.37 34.80 -9.16
N ASP A 205 -52.63 35.91 -9.30
CA ASP A 205 -52.96 37.20 -8.66
C ASP A 205 -54.04 37.99 -9.43
N GLY A 206 -54.21 37.70 -10.73
CA GLY A 206 -55.21 38.37 -11.59
C GLY A 206 -56.62 37.76 -11.55
N LEU A 207 -56.83 36.62 -10.89
CA LEU A 207 -58.12 35.91 -10.88
C LEU A 207 -58.85 35.97 -9.51
N MET A 208 -58.24 36.58 -8.49
CA MET A 208 -58.75 36.56 -7.10
C MET A 208 -58.74 37.97 -6.47
N GLY A 209 -59.07 39.00 -7.26
CA GLY A 209 -59.10 40.39 -6.83
C GLY A 209 -60.46 41.06 -7.04
N GLY A 210 -61.53 40.54 -6.43
CA GLY A 210 -62.84 41.17 -6.43
C GLY A 210 -63.73 40.75 -5.25
N SER A 211 -64.08 41.73 -4.41
CA SER A 211 -65.14 41.71 -3.39
C SER A 211 -64.89 40.96 -2.06
N ASN A 212 -64.44 41.73 -1.07
CA ASN A 212 -64.98 41.83 0.30
C ASN A 212 -65.87 40.66 0.81
N SER A 213 -65.30 39.73 1.59
CA SER A 213 -66.07 38.83 2.46
C SER A 213 -65.23 38.22 3.58
N ARG A 214 -65.60 38.52 4.83
CA ARG A 214 -65.13 37.81 6.03
C ARG A 214 -65.71 36.39 6.04
N ARG A 215 -64.93 35.38 5.62
CA ARG A 215 -65.06 33.98 6.07
C ARG A 215 -63.87 33.15 5.60
N GLN A 216 -63.07 32.67 6.56
CA GLN A 216 -62.05 31.63 6.35
C GLN A 216 -62.70 30.37 5.79
N SER A 217 -62.19 29.85 4.67
CA SER A 217 -62.57 28.53 4.17
C SER A 217 -61.55 27.48 4.60
N THR A 218 -62.04 26.28 4.90
CA THR A 218 -61.32 25.14 5.48
C THR A 218 -60.22 24.56 4.58
N GLY A 219 -60.14 24.97 3.31
CA GLY A 219 -59.11 24.51 2.36
C GLY A 219 -57.75 25.18 2.55
N GLU A 220 -57.72 26.43 3.02
CA GLU A 220 -56.47 27.20 3.17
C GLU A 220 -55.61 26.70 4.35
N ALA A 221 -56.25 26.08 5.34
CA ALA A 221 -55.59 25.47 6.48
C ALA A 221 -54.87 24.13 6.14
N LEU A 222 -55.37 23.39 5.15
CA LEU A 222 -54.78 22.12 4.70
C LEU A 222 -53.54 22.31 3.84
N VAL A 223 -53.54 23.31 2.95
CA VAL A 223 -52.36 23.62 2.13
C VAL A 223 -51.22 24.16 3.00
N LYS A 224 -51.54 24.98 4.01
CA LYS A 224 -50.56 25.55 4.94
C LYS A 224 -50.03 24.56 5.99
N SER A 225 -50.68 23.40 6.18
CA SER A 225 -50.20 22.32 7.05
C SER A 225 -49.26 21.38 6.29
N VAL A 226 -49.59 21.02 5.04
CA VAL A 226 -48.72 20.18 4.18
C VAL A 226 -47.37 20.85 3.90
N ALA A 227 -47.35 22.17 3.68
CA ALA A 227 -46.11 22.93 3.52
C ALA A 227 -45.22 22.94 4.79
N ARG A 228 -45.82 22.85 5.99
CA ARG A 228 -45.09 22.80 7.26
C ARG A 228 -44.52 21.41 7.56
N THR A 229 -45.20 20.36 7.10
CA THR A 229 -44.77 18.98 7.29
C THR A 229 -43.60 18.61 6.37
N ILE A 230 -43.63 19.08 5.11
CA ILE A 230 -42.54 18.82 4.14
C ILE A 230 -41.25 19.59 4.52
N GLY A 231 -41.36 20.75 5.17
CA GLY A 231 -40.21 21.54 5.61
C GLY A 231 -39.43 20.98 6.82
N SER A 232 -40.02 20.11 7.63
CA SER A 232 -39.42 19.69 8.92
C SER A 232 -38.71 18.33 8.91
N GLU A 233 -39.00 17.46 7.94
CA GLU A 233 -38.37 16.13 7.86
C GLU A 233 -37.14 16.08 6.95
N LEU A 234 -37.06 16.92 5.91
CA LEU A 234 -35.89 16.97 5.01
C LEU A 234 -34.74 17.81 5.60
N GLY A 235 -35.03 18.87 6.37
CA GLY A 235 -34.01 19.72 6.98
C GLY A 235 -33.19 19.03 8.07
N ARG A 236 -33.79 18.14 8.87
CA ARG A 236 -33.09 17.47 9.97
C ARG A 236 -32.14 16.34 9.53
N ARG A 237 -32.33 15.76 8.33
CA ARG A 237 -31.43 14.74 7.79
C ARG A 237 -30.19 15.34 7.12
N LEU A 238 -30.33 16.49 6.47
CA LEU A 238 -29.20 17.20 5.86
C LEU A 238 -28.27 17.83 6.90
N VAL A 239 -28.82 18.40 7.98
CA VAL A 239 -28.01 19.01 9.04
C VAL A 239 -27.16 17.96 9.77
N ARG A 240 -27.66 16.73 9.96
CA ARG A 240 -26.88 15.66 10.62
C ARG A 240 -25.86 14.99 9.70
N GLY A 241 -26.15 14.90 8.40
CA GLY A 241 -25.22 14.32 7.41
C GLY A 241 -24.00 15.19 7.13
N VAL A 242 -24.15 16.52 7.16
CA VAL A 242 -23.06 17.47 6.86
C VAL A 242 -22.26 17.84 8.11
N LEU A 243 -22.87 17.90 9.31
CA LEU A 243 -22.11 18.13 10.55
C LEU A 243 -21.42 16.88 11.09
N GLY A 244 -21.90 15.67 10.76
CA GLY A 244 -21.28 14.42 11.19
C GLY A 244 -19.95 14.12 10.49
N SER A 245 -19.76 14.56 9.25
CA SER A 245 -18.51 14.30 8.50
C SER A 245 -17.41 15.33 8.75
N LEU A 246 -17.72 16.47 9.38
CA LEU A 246 -16.76 17.54 9.70
C LEU A 246 -16.24 17.52 11.15
N LEU A 247 -16.85 16.74 12.05
CA LEU A 247 -16.48 16.65 13.48
C LEU A 247 -16.10 15.24 13.97
N GLY A 248 -15.88 14.29 13.05
CA GLY A 248 -15.42 12.93 13.36
C GLY A 248 -13.93 12.86 13.65
N GLY A 249 -13.52 13.35 14.82
CA GLY A 249 -12.17 13.22 15.35
C GLY A 249 -11.77 11.77 15.67
N ARG A 250 -10.51 11.47 15.36
CA ARG A 250 -9.68 10.34 15.82
C ARG A 250 -10.20 9.60 17.06
N ARG A 251 -10.38 8.29 16.89
CA ARG A 251 -9.90 7.28 17.85
C ARG A 251 -9.11 6.25 17.06
#